data_AF-A0A257Q3V6-F1
#
_entry.id   AF-A0A257Q3V6-F1
#
_cell.length_a   1.000
_cell.length_b   1.000
_cell.length_c   1.000
_cell.angle_alpha   90.00
_cell.angle_beta   90.00
_cell.angle_gamma   90.00
#
_symmetry.space_group_name_H-M   'P 1'
#
loop_
_entity.id
_entity.type
_entity.pdbx_description
1 polymer ?
#
loop_
_entity_poly.entity_id
_entity_poly.type
_entity_poly.pdbx_seq_one_letter_code
_entity_poly.pdbx_strand_id
1 'polypeptide(L)'
;QVTRITPDSGSSLLSNDLYWQAYTSIISTHLQYLHTAIGYTAVDAQQFSAIPQRAFDMKGLIIQVPSNYNPTTRAYTGTWDGTFQLAWSDNPAWCFYDLLTNSRYGLGDMIPAATLNKWQLYVIGQYCDEMVSDGFGGTEPRFTCNLFIQGEAEAYTVVQNMASIFRGMAYWSAGSIAVTQDAPATPVQSFTPANVIGGTFNYQGTSLKARHTVALVTWNDPSQQYKQVVEYVQDDALVAKYGVVKAQVTAMGCTSRGQAHRWGQWLLYTENLETEAISFKASLDGTFLTPGAIIQTSDPNRAGARMGGRVLGISPDGLTLTLDSAAPSGSGFTVQV
;
A
#
# COMPACT_ATOMS: atom_id res chain seq x y z
N GLN A 1 19.12 8.09 52.89
CA GLN A 1 18.94 7.62 54.28
C GLN A 1 18.53 8.84 55.10
N VAL A 2 17.40 8.76 55.80
CA VAL A 2 16.98 9.83 56.73
C VAL A 2 17.40 9.39 58.12
N THR A 3 18.20 10.22 58.80
CA THR A 3 18.72 9.91 60.13
C THR A 3 18.35 11.03 61.07
N ARG A 4 17.66 10.68 62.16
CA ARG A 4 17.35 11.61 63.24
C ARG A 4 18.63 11.85 64.04
N ILE A 5 19.07 13.11 64.11
CA ILE A 5 20.34 13.50 64.73
C ILE A 5 20.22 13.94 66.19
N THR A 6 18.99 14.03 66.72
CA THR A 6 18.71 14.51 68.09
C THR A 6 17.76 13.58 68.85
N PRO A 7 17.98 13.36 70.16
CA PRO A 7 17.08 12.58 71.01
C PRO A 7 15.68 13.19 71.11
N ASP A 8 14.68 12.37 71.47
CA ASP A 8 13.35 12.86 71.85
C ASP A 8 13.39 13.76 73.09
N SER A 9 12.46 14.71 73.14
CA SER A 9 12.30 15.56 74.31
C SER A 9 11.75 14.73 75.47
N GLY A 10 12.35 14.84 76.65
CA GLY A 10 11.84 14.20 77.88
C GLY A 10 10.69 14.97 78.55
N SER A 11 10.25 16.08 77.97
CA SER A 11 9.18 16.92 78.51
C SER A 11 7.81 16.47 78.00
N SER A 12 6.86 16.25 78.91
CA SER A 12 5.46 15.93 78.57
C SER A 12 4.70 17.08 77.90
N LEU A 13 5.29 18.29 77.87
CA LEU A 13 4.73 19.49 77.26
C LEU A 13 5.16 19.68 75.79
N LEU A 14 6.04 18.82 75.26
CA LEU A 14 6.61 18.99 73.91
C LEU A 14 6.69 17.64 73.18
N SER A 15 5.79 17.42 72.21
CA SER A 15 5.85 16.28 71.28
C SER A 15 6.60 16.68 70.00
N ASN A 16 7.70 15.99 69.70
CA ASN A 16 8.54 16.25 68.52
C ASN A 16 8.26 15.21 67.43
N ASP A 17 6.99 15.09 67.03
CA ASP A 17 6.58 14.10 66.03
C ASP A 17 7.02 14.54 64.63
N LEU A 18 7.95 13.78 64.03
CA LEU A 18 8.37 13.96 62.66
C LEU A 18 7.59 13.00 61.76
N TYR A 19 6.63 13.52 61.01
CA TYR A 19 5.90 12.76 60.00
C TYR A 19 6.58 12.93 58.65
N TRP A 20 7.02 11.81 58.09
CA TRP A 20 7.74 11.77 56.84
C TRP A 20 6.86 11.11 55.77
N GLN A 21 6.47 11.88 54.75
CA GLN A 21 5.45 11.44 53.79
C GLN A 21 6.04 10.70 52.58
N ALA A 22 7.11 11.21 51.97
CA ALA A 22 7.83 10.55 50.88
C ALA A 22 9.22 11.18 50.63
N TYR A 23 10.16 10.41 50.06
CA TYR A 23 11.32 10.91 49.32
C TYR A 23 11.21 10.31 47.94
N THR A 24 11.50 11.12 46.93
CA THR A 24 11.73 10.64 45.58
C THR A 24 13.22 10.76 45.30
N SER A 25 13.91 9.64 45.13
CA SER A 25 15.30 9.63 44.68
C SER A 25 15.32 9.49 43.17
N ILE A 26 15.88 10.48 42.48
CA ILE A 26 16.14 10.37 41.03
C ILE A 26 17.43 9.58 40.87
N ILE A 27 17.31 8.33 40.45
CA ILE A 27 18.46 7.50 40.08
C ILE A 27 18.67 7.70 38.58
N SER A 28 19.72 8.42 38.22
CA SER A 28 20.09 8.61 36.81
C SER A 28 20.71 7.32 36.27
N THR A 29 19.95 6.56 35.48
CA THR A 29 20.48 5.44 34.71
C THR A 29 20.78 5.91 33.28
N HIS A 30 22.02 5.72 32.84
CA HIS A 30 22.41 5.97 31.43
C HIS A 30 21.90 4.81 30.56
N LEU A 31 20.67 4.96 30.04
CA LEU A 31 20.12 4.05 29.05
C LEU A 31 20.49 4.54 27.66
N GLN A 32 21.03 3.64 26.82
CA GLN A 32 21.24 3.89 25.40
C GLN A 32 20.17 3.14 24.61
N TYR A 33 19.40 3.87 23.80
CA TYR A 33 18.47 3.30 22.84
C TYR A 33 19.11 3.38 21.46
N LEU A 34 19.83 2.33 21.08
CA LEU A 34 20.50 2.27 19.78
C LEU A 34 19.49 2.53 18.65
N HIS A 35 19.93 3.24 17.61
CA HIS A 35 19.10 3.61 16.45
C HIS A 35 17.81 4.37 16.82
N THR A 36 17.87 5.23 17.83
CA THR A 36 16.73 6.07 18.26
C THR A 36 17.19 7.51 18.40
N ALA A 37 16.41 8.44 17.85
CA ALA A 37 16.56 9.86 18.13
C ALA A 37 15.64 10.25 19.29
N ILE A 38 16.13 11.01 20.26
CA ILE A 38 15.36 11.48 21.41
C ILE A 38 15.26 13.00 21.34
N GLY A 39 14.03 13.51 21.24
CA GLY A 39 13.72 14.93 21.44
C GLY A 39 13.30 15.17 22.89
N TYR A 40 14.00 16.06 23.59
CA TYR A 40 13.67 16.45 24.97
C TYR A 40 13.44 17.96 25.05
N THR A 41 12.46 18.35 25.86
CA THR A 41 12.19 19.76 26.18
C THR A 41 12.03 19.88 27.69
N ALA A 42 12.89 20.70 28.30
CA ALA A 42 12.74 21.12 29.69
C ALA A 42 12.02 22.47 29.73
N VAL A 43 10.95 22.56 30.51
CA VAL A 43 10.25 23.81 30.81
C VAL A 43 10.04 23.92 32.31
N ASP A 44 10.04 25.14 32.84
CA ASP A 44 9.70 25.38 34.23
C ASP A 44 8.21 25.11 34.47
N ALA A 45 7.91 24.24 35.44
CA ALA A 45 6.54 23.89 35.80
C ALA A 45 5.75 25.10 36.34
N GLN A 46 6.42 26.15 36.81
CA GLN A 46 5.74 27.39 37.22
C GLN A 46 5.15 28.17 36.04
N GLN A 47 5.72 28.00 34.84
CA GLN A 47 5.29 28.71 33.63
C GLN A 47 4.25 27.93 32.80
N PHE A 48 4.08 26.64 33.07
CA PHE A 48 3.18 25.77 32.31
C PHE A 48 2.25 24.98 33.24
N SER A 49 0.94 25.23 33.11
CA SER A 49 -0.09 24.51 33.87
C SER A 49 -0.33 23.07 33.37
N ALA A 50 0.22 22.69 32.22
CA ALA A 50 0.12 21.36 31.63
C ALA A 50 1.36 21.03 30.78
N ILE A 51 1.61 19.74 30.55
CA ILE A 51 2.68 19.29 29.65
C ILE A 51 2.40 19.82 28.24
N PRO A 52 3.33 20.59 27.63
CA PRO A 52 3.11 21.16 26.31
C PRO A 52 3.05 20.07 25.24
N GLN A 53 2.13 20.20 24.29
CA GLN A 53 2.11 19.39 23.08
C GLN A 53 3.32 19.74 22.20
N ARG A 54 3.92 18.71 21.59
CA ARG A 54 5.07 18.85 20.70
C ARG A 54 4.73 18.25 19.34
N ALA A 55 5.11 18.96 18.28
CA ALA A 55 5.07 18.48 16.91
C ALA A 55 6.47 18.64 16.32
N PHE A 56 6.86 17.70 15.46
CA PHE A 56 8.17 17.68 14.82
C PHE A 56 7.99 17.43 13.33
N ASP A 57 8.67 18.22 12.52
CA ASP A 57 8.87 17.94 11.11
C ASP A 57 10.24 17.29 10.95
N MET A 58 10.26 16.01 10.53
CA MET A 58 11.48 15.23 10.40
C MET A 58 11.35 14.19 9.29
N LYS A 59 12.49 13.88 8.68
CA LYS A 59 12.59 12.84 7.64
C LYS A 59 12.34 11.42 8.19
N GLY A 60 12.56 11.17 9.48
CA GLY A 60 12.29 9.85 10.08
C GLY A 60 13.41 8.85 9.82
N LEU A 61 13.08 7.68 9.26
CA LEU A 61 13.96 6.50 9.23
C LEU A 61 14.94 6.51 8.04
N ILE A 62 16.14 5.97 8.27
CA ILE A 62 17.07 5.55 7.22
C ILE A 62 16.79 4.08 6.95
N ILE A 63 16.47 3.76 5.69
CA ILE A 63 16.01 2.42 5.27
C ILE A 63 16.92 1.84 4.18
N GLN A 64 16.75 0.56 3.89
CA GLN A 64 17.43 -0.08 2.77
C GLN A 64 16.76 0.30 1.45
N VAL A 65 17.55 0.87 0.53
CA VAL A 65 17.12 1.20 -0.83
C VAL A 65 18.13 0.64 -1.85
N PRO A 66 17.75 0.42 -3.12
CA PRO A 66 18.68 -0.06 -4.14
C PRO A 66 19.95 0.78 -4.21
N SER A 67 21.09 0.11 -4.37
CA SER A 67 22.39 0.77 -4.54
C SER A 67 22.44 1.75 -5.72
N ASN A 68 21.59 1.54 -6.73
CA ASN A 68 21.50 2.38 -7.92
C ASN A 68 20.39 3.44 -7.87
N TYR A 69 19.71 3.60 -6.72
CA TYR A 69 18.62 4.55 -6.52
C TYR A 69 19.08 5.77 -5.73
N ASN A 70 18.81 6.96 -6.25
CA ASN A 70 18.99 8.22 -5.52
C ASN A 70 17.64 8.71 -4.99
N PRO A 71 17.39 8.69 -3.66
CA PRO A 71 16.09 9.08 -3.09
C PRO A 71 15.80 10.57 -3.16
N THR A 72 16.81 11.42 -3.35
CA THR A 72 16.59 12.87 -3.48
C THR A 72 16.10 13.21 -4.89
N THR A 73 16.71 12.61 -5.91
CA THR A 73 16.35 12.86 -7.31
C THR A 73 15.33 11.87 -7.85
N ARG A 74 15.00 10.83 -7.08
CA ARG A 74 14.12 9.70 -7.45
C ARG A 74 14.56 8.96 -8.71
N ALA A 75 15.86 9.00 -9.00
CA ALA A 75 16.43 8.44 -10.23
C ALA A 75 17.06 7.07 -9.96
N TYR A 76 16.88 6.15 -10.90
CA TYR A 76 17.53 4.85 -10.92
C TYR A 76 18.56 4.85 -12.06
N THR A 77 19.84 4.63 -11.75
CA THR A 77 20.93 4.76 -12.72
C THR A 77 21.60 3.43 -13.02
N GLY A 78 21.54 2.98 -14.28
CA GLY A 78 22.10 1.68 -14.68
C GLY A 78 21.29 0.48 -14.17
N THR A 79 21.79 -0.72 -14.44
CA THR A 79 21.13 -1.97 -14.01
C THR A 79 21.40 -2.22 -12.53
N TRP A 80 20.35 -2.52 -11.77
CA TRP A 80 20.49 -2.89 -10.37
C TRP A 80 21.01 -4.32 -10.23
N ASP A 81 22.03 -4.53 -9.40
CA ASP A 81 22.65 -5.83 -9.11
C ASP A 81 22.00 -6.57 -7.92
N GLY A 82 20.98 -5.98 -7.31
CA GLY A 82 20.28 -6.53 -6.15
C GLY A 82 20.90 -6.14 -4.80
N THR A 83 21.93 -5.29 -4.77
CA THR A 83 22.55 -4.80 -3.53
C THR A 83 21.84 -3.56 -2.98
N PHE A 84 21.89 -3.35 -1.67
CA PHE A 84 21.22 -2.22 -1.01
C PHE A 84 22.23 -1.23 -0.43
N GLN A 85 21.81 0.03 -0.34
CA GLN A 85 22.46 1.09 0.43
C GLN A 85 21.48 1.64 1.49
N LEU A 86 22.01 2.26 2.53
CA LEU A 86 21.20 2.92 3.56
C LEU A 86 20.96 4.37 3.18
N ALA A 87 19.70 4.76 3.03
CA ALA A 87 19.32 6.15 2.78
C ALA A 87 17.91 6.44 3.30
N TRP A 88 17.61 7.71 3.53
CA TRP A 88 16.23 8.15 3.72
C TRP A 88 15.47 8.08 2.39
N SER A 89 14.23 7.60 2.41
CA SER A 89 13.34 7.58 1.23
C SER A 89 11.88 7.60 1.69
N ASP A 90 11.03 8.29 0.94
CA ASP A 90 9.58 8.31 1.08
C ASP A 90 8.87 7.49 -0.02
N ASN A 91 9.63 6.77 -0.86
CA ASN A 91 9.08 5.83 -1.82
C ASN A 91 8.41 4.67 -1.07
N PRO A 92 7.10 4.43 -1.28
CA PRO A 92 6.33 3.50 -0.48
C PRO A 92 6.76 2.03 -0.67
N ALA A 93 7.36 1.67 -1.81
CA ALA A 93 7.86 0.31 -2.05
C ALA A 93 9.04 -0.03 -1.12
N TRP A 94 9.94 0.93 -0.90
CA TRP A 94 11.10 0.76 -0.03
C TRP A 94 10.71 0.89 1.44
N CYS A 95 9.79 1.78 1.79
CA CYS A 95 9.20 1.82 3.14
C CYS A 95 8.51 0.49 3.48
N PHE A 96 7.80 -0.12 2.51
CA PHE A 96 7.16 -1.42 2.65
C PHE A 96 8.20 -2.54 2.84
N TYR A 97 9.26 -2.56 2.02
CA TYR A 97 10.35 -3.53 2.17
C TYR A 97 11.01 -3.44 3.56
N ASP A 98 11.26 -2.23 4.05
CA ASP A 98 11.82 -2.00 5.38
C ASP A 98 10.88 -2.51 6.49
N LEU A 99 9.58 -2.22 6.43
CA LEU A 99 8.61 -2.75 7.39
C LEU A 99 8.64 -4.30 7.42
N LEU A 100 8.75 -4.95 6.26
CA LEU A 100 8.75 -6.41 6.19
C LEU A 100 10.05 -7.04 6.71
N THR A 101 11.19 -6.36 6.58
CA THR A 101 12.51 -6.95 6.85
C THR A 101 13.13 -6.49 8.17
N ASN A 102 12.63 -5.42 8.78
CA ASN A 102 13.16 -4.90 10.03
C ASN A 102 12.71 -5.75 11.22
N SER A 103 13.66 -6.26 12.02
CA SER A 103 13.36 -7.07 13.20
C SER A 103 12.94 -6.25 14.43
N ARG A 104 13.21 -4.94 14.46
CA ARG A 104 12.96 -4.12 15.66
C ARG A 104 11.52 -3.65 15.78
N TYR A 105 10.91 -3.25 14.68
CA TYR A 105 9.55 -2.69 14.64
C TYR A 105 8.68 -3.29 13.52
N GLY A 106 9.28 -4.15 12.70
CA GLY A 106 8.65 -4.73 11.52
C GLY A 106 8.44 -6.23 11.68
N LEU A 107 8.39 -6.92 10.56
CA LEU A 107 8.14 -8.36 10.47
C LEU A 107 9.41 -9.18 10.19
N GLY A 108 10.60 -8.59 10.38
CA GLY A 108 11.88 -9.21 10.00
C GLY A 108 12.17 -10.55 10.69
N ASP A 109 11.65 -10.76 11.89
CA ASP A 109 11.80 -12.04 12.62
C ASP A 109 10.89 -13.15 12.06
N MET A 110 9.80 -12.76 11.38
CA MET A 110 8.78 -13.67 10.83
C MET A 110 8.96 -13.91 9.32
N ILE A 111 9.53 -12.94 8.62
CA ILE A 111 9.68 -12.94 7.16
C ILE A 111 11.16 -12.72 6.81
N PRO A 112 11.88 -13.79 6.43
CA PRO A 112 13.27 -13.64 6.00
C PRO A 112 13.36 -12.77 4.75
N ALA A 113 14.25 -11.78 4.72
CA ALA A 113 14.41 -10.89 3.57
C ALA A 113 14.66 -11.63 2.24
N ALA A 114 15.28 -12.82 2.29
CA ALA A 114 15.56 -13.65 1.12
C ALA A 114 14.30 -14.23 0.45
N THR A 115 13.17 -14.32 1.15
CA THR A 115 11.91 -14.85 0.61
C THR A 115 11.06 -13.77 -0.07
N LEU A 116 11.44 -12.50 0.04
CA LEU A 116 10.75 -11.39 -0.60
C LEU A 116 11.25 -11.17 -2.02
N ASN A 117 10.32 -10.99 -2.95
CA ASN A 117 10.65 -10.67 -4.33
C ASN A 117 11.05 -9.19 -4.47
N LYS A 118 12.32 -8.89 -4.13
CA LYS A 118 12.88 -7.54 -4.26
C LYS A 118 12.87 -7.01 -5.70
N TRP A 119 12.88 -7.88 -6.70
CA TRP A 119 12.82 -7.48 -8.11
C TRP A 119 11.46 -6.93 -8.50
N GLN A 120 10.38 -7.54 -7.98
CA GLN A 120 9.03 -7.01 -8.18
C GLN A 120 8.85 -5.68 -7.45
N LEU A 121 9.36 -5.57 -6.22
CA LEU A 121 9.38 -4.30 -5.48
C LEU A 121 10.20 -3.22 -6.18
N TYR A 122 11.26 -3.58 -6.90
CA TYR A 122 12.04 -2.64 -7.70
C TYR A 122 11.21 -2.02 -8.82
N VAL A 123 10.45 -2.83 -9.57
CA VAL A 123 9.53 -2.34 -10.62
C VAL A 123 8.45 -1.43 -10.02
N ILE A 124 7.86 -1.84 -8.89
CA ILE A 124 6.87 -1.03 -8.16
C ILE A 124 7.49 0.30 -7.70
N GLY A 125 8.71 0.26 -7.17
CA GLY A 125 9.45 1.43 -6.73
C GLY A 125 9.67 2.43 -7.87
N GLN A 126 10.09 1.96 -9.05
CA GLN A 126 10.23 2.79 -10.24
C GLN A 126 8.89 3.42 -10.66
N TYR A 127 7.80 2.66 -10.60
CA TYR A 127 6.47 3.18 -10.94
C TYR A 127 5.98 4.25 -9.94
N CYS A 128 6.32 4.11 -8.65
CA CYS A 128 5.99 5.09 -7.61
C CYS A 128 6.74 6.43 -7.81
N ASP A 129 7.98 6.36 -8.27
CA ASP A 129 8.86 7.52 -8.49
C ASP A 129 8.63 8.23 -9.84
N GLU A 130 7.80 7.68 -10.73
CA GLU A 130 7.47 8.32 -11.99
C GLU A 130 6.79 9.67 -11.74
N MET A 131 7.31 10.73 -12.38
CA MET A 131 6.75 12.07 -12.28
C MET A 131 5.47 12.16 -13.09
N VAL A 132 4.36 12.39 -12.40
CA VAL A 132 3.02 12.54 -12.99
C VAL A 132 2.49 13.95 -12.73
N SER A 133 1.44 14.36 -13.44
CA SER A 133 0.76 15.62 -13.13
C SER A 133 0.13 15.58 -11.75
N ASP A 134 0.29 16.67 -11.00
CA ASP A 134 -0.39 16.89 -9.72
C ASP A 134 -1.86 17.28 -9.87
N GLY A 135 -2.34 17.54 -11.09
CA GLY A 135 -3.69 18.04 -11.36
C GLY A 135 -3.88 19.55 -11.16
N PHE A 136 -2.83 20.27 -10.75
CA PHE A 136 -2.84 21.70 -10.41
C PHE A 136 -1.78 22.51 -11.18
N GLY A 137 -1.16 21.92 -12.22
CA GLY A 137 -0.22 22.58 -13.13
C GLY A 137 1.26 22.26 -12.87
N GLY A 138 1.55 21.40 -11.89
CA GLY A 138 2.87 20.88 -11.58
C GLY A 138 3.02 19.39 -11.85
N THR A 139 4.16 18.86 -11.41
CA THR A 139 4.43 17.43 -11.41
C THR A 139 4.92 16.96 -10.05
N GLU A 140 4.63 15.72 -9.72
CA GLU A 140 5.03 15.08 -8.47
C GLU A 140 5.26 13.58 -8.70
N PRO A 141 6.02 12.89 -7.82
CA PRO A 141 6.06 11.43 -7.84
C PRO A 141 4.64 10.85 -7.74
N ARG A 142 4.42 9.75 -8.45
CA ARG A 142 3.12 9.08 -8.51
C ARG A 142 2.58 8.73 -7.13
N PHE A 143 3.42 8.12 -6.29
CA PHE A 143 3.08 7.71 -4.92
C PHE A 143 4.21 8.02 -3.95
N THR A 144 3.85 8.62 -2.81
CA THR A 144 4.74 8.83 -1.66
C THR A 144 4.12 8.25 -0.39
N CYS A 145 4.95 7.87 0.57
CA CYS A 145 4.56 7.37 1.88
C CYS A 145 5.21 8.20 2.99
N ASN A 146 4.39 9.00 3.67
CA ASN A 146 4.76 9.76 4.85
C ASN A 146 3.91 9.28 6.02
N LEU A 147 4.40 8.26 6.72
CA LEU A 147 3.66 7.57 7.78
C LEU A 147 4.33 7.67 9.14
N PHE A 148 3.48 7.77 10.16
CA PHE A 148 3.85 7.63 11.55
C PHE A 148 2.93 6.60 12.21
N ILE A 149 3.48 5.44 12.54
CA ILE A 149 2.74 4.34 13.17
C ILE A 149 2.91 4.48 14.70
N GLN A 150 1.80 4.84 15.37
CA GLN A 150 1.77 5.11 16.80
C GLN A 150 0.90 4.06 17.51
N GLY A 151 1.37 2.83 17.59
CA GLY A 151 0.69 1.76 18.32
C GLY A 151 0.84 0.39 17.66
N GLU A 152 0.49 -0.63 18.43
CA GLU A 152 0.43 -2.00 17.95
C GLU A 152 -0.84 -2.18 17.09
N ALA A 153 -0.67 -2.87 15.97
CA ALA A 153 -1.76 -3.25 15.09
C ALA A 153 -1.48 -4.67 14.55
N GLU A 154 -2.52 -5.33 14.07
CA GLU A 154 -2.38 -6.66 13.48
C GLU A 154 -1.47 -6.57 12.24
N ALA A 155 -0.44 -7.44 12.22
CA ALA A 155 0.66 -7.37 11.28
C ALA A 155 0.21 -7.37 9.81
N TYR A 156 -0.67 -8.29 9.44
CA TYR A 156 -1.14 -8.43 8.06
C TYR A 156 -1.96 -7.20 7.62
N THR A 157 -2.74 -6.62 8.52
CA THR A 157 -3.49 -5.38 8.30
C THR A 157 -2.55 -4.22 8.04
N VAL A 158 -1.45 -4.08 8.79
CA VAL A 158 -0.42 -3.05 8.53
C VAL A 158 0.21 -3.25 7.15
N VAL A 159 0.53 -4.50 6.78
CA VAL A 159 1.09 -4.83 5.46
C VAL A 159 0.11 -4.47 4.34
N GLN A 160 -1.16 -4.85 4.44
CA GLN A 160 -2.19 -4.48 3.46
C GLN A 160 -2.34 -2.97 3.33
N ASN A 161 -2.40 -2.27 4.47
CA ASN A 161 -2.54 -0.84 4.51
C ASN A 161 -1.35 -0.14 3.84
N MET A 162 -0.11 -0.60 4.08
CA MET A 162 1.06 -0.04 3.38
C MET A 162 1.07 -0.37 1.89
N ALA A 163 0.66 -1.57 1.49
CA ALA A 163 0.55 -1.93 0.08
C ALA A 163 -0.47 -1.05 -0.67
N SER A 164 -1.56 -0.67 0.00
CA SER A 164 -2.60 0.19 -0.59
C SER A 164 -2.09 1.57 -1.03
N ILE A 165 -1.00 2.08 -0.43
CA ILE A 165 -0.43 3.41 -0.75
C ILE A 165 -0.02 3.51 -2.21
N PHE A 166 0.58 2.44 -2.75
CA PHE A 166 0.99 2.34 -4.14
C PHE A 166 -0.01 1.56 -4.99
N ARG A 167 -1.28 1.49 -4.55
CA ARG A 167 -2.36 0.70 -5.18
C ARG A 167 -1.98 -0.77 -5.36
N GLY A 168 -1.27 -1.30 -4.38
CA GLY A 168 -0.87 -2.68 -4.34
C GLY A 168 -1.78 -3.54 -3.49
N MET A 169 -1.61 -4.84 -3.65
CA MET A 169 -2.19 -5.87 -2.81
C MET A 169 -1.08 -6.80 -2.34
N ALA A 170 -0.97 -6.98 -1.04
CA ALA A 170 -0.12 -8.01 -0.46
C ALA A 170 -0.91 -9.32 -0.38
N TYR A 171 -0.28 -10.46 -0.61
CA TYR A 171 -0.90 -11.77 -0.47
C TYR A 171 0.13 -12.82 -0.08
N TRP A 172 -0.33 -13.88 0.59
CA TRP A 172 0.53 -14.98 0.96
C TRP A 172 0.75 -15.91 -0.23
N SER A 173 2.01 -16.18 -0.57
CA SER A 173 2.38 -17.09 -1.66
C SER A 173 3.71 -17.77 -1.37
N ALA A 174 3.76 -19.09 -1.61
CA ALA A 174 4.98 -19.90 -1.50
C ALA A 174 5.76 -19.71 -0.17
N GLY A 175 5.04 -19.52 0.95
CA GLY A 175 5.64 -19.37 2.28
C GLY A 175 6.18 -17.97 2.61
N SER A 176 5.83 -16.96 1.81
CA SER A 176 6.24 -15.56 2.00
C SER A 176 5.13 -14.60 1.59
N ILE A 177 5.33 -13.30 1.86
CA ILE A 177 4.49 -12.23 1.35
C ILE A 177 4.93 -11.89 -0.08
N ALA A 178 4.00 -12.02 -1.02
CA ALA A 178 4.09 -11.46 -2.35
C ALA A 178 3.28 -10.17 -2.43
N VAL A 179 3.65 -9.30 -3.36
CA VAL A 179 2.94 -8.04 -3.59
C VAL A 179 2.70 -7.86 -5.08
N THR A 180 1.53 -7.39 -5.44
CA THR A 180 1.21 -6.95 -6.80
C THR A 180 0.80 -5.48 -6.77
N GLN A 181 0.89 -4.80 -7.90
CA GLN A 181 0.50 -3.40 -8.05
C GLN A 181 -0.47 -3.24 -9.21
N ASP A 182 -1.50 -2.41 -9.02
CA ASP A 182 -2.35 -1.91 -10.08
C ASP A 182 -1.56 -0.92 -10.96
N ALA A 183 -1.02 -1.43 -12.06
CA ALA A 183 -0.31 -0.67 -13.08
C ALA A 183 -0.64 -1.23 -14.48
N PRO A 184 -0.57 -0.42 -15.54
CA PRO A 184 -0.79 -0.89 -16.90
C PRO A 184 0.16 -2.04 -17.27
N ALA A 185 -0.40 -3.18 -17.65
CA ALA A 185 0.35 -4.34 -18.11
C ALA A 185 -0.40 -5.06 -19.23
N THR A 186 0.32 -5.87 -20.00
CA THR A 186 -0.29 -6.70 -21.04
C THR A 186 -0.95 -7.94 -20.43
N PRO A 187 -2.11 -8.39 -20.94
CA PRO A 187 -2.72 -9.63 -20.48
C PRO A 187 -1.77 -10.82 -20.61
N VAL A 188 -1.64 -11.60 -19.55
CA VAL A 188 -0.73 -12.77 -19.49
C VAL A 188 -1.36 -13.97 -20.19
N GLN A 189 -2.69 -14.07 -20.18
CA GLN A 189 -3.42 -15.19 -20.76
C GLN A 189 -4.78 -14.76 -21.29
N SER A 190 -5.22 -15.44 -22.35
CA SER A 190 -6.59 -15.33 -22.88
C SER A 190 -7.43 -16.55 -22.51
N PHE A 191 -8.64 -16.33 -22.00
CA PHE A 191 -9.63 -17.36 -21.72
C PHE A 191 -10.78 -17.32 -22.74
N THR A 192 -11.07 -18.48 -23.31
CA THR A 192 -12.14 -18.73 -24.28
C THR A 192 -12.95 -19.93 -23.80
N PRO A 193 -14.14 -20.21 -24.35
CA PRO A 193 -14.88 -21.43 -23.98
C PRO A 193 -14.10 -22.74 -24.16
N ALA A 194 -13.02 -22.74 -24.96
CA ALA A 194 -12.19 -23.92 -25.20
C ALA A 194 -11.23 -24.27 -24.05
N ASN A 195 -10.82 -23.29 -23.23
CA ASN A 195 -9.92 -23.48 -22.09
C ASN A 195 -10.59 -23.24 -20.72
N VAL A 196 -11.87 -22.88 -20.73
CA VAL A 196 -12.75 -22.84 -19.56
C VAL A 196 -13.49 -24.16 -19.40
N ILE A 197 -13.47 -24.72 -18.19
CA ILE A 197 -14.18 -25.95 -17.85
C ILE A 197 -15.68 -25.73 -18.06
N GLY A 198 -16.28 -26.54 -18.93
CA GLY A 198 -17.69 -26.42 -19.32
C GLY A 198 -18.00 -25.20 -20.18
N GLY A 199 -16.98 -24.48 -20.66
CA GLY A 199 -17.12 -23.31 -21.55
C GLY A 199 -18.00 -22.19 -21.01
N THR A 200 -18.23 -22.15 -19.69
CA THR A 200 -19.23 -21.29 -19.07
C THR A 200 -18.57 -20.19 -18.25
N PHE A 201 -18.91 -18.94 -18.59
CA PHE A 201 -18.57 -17.75 -17.81
C PHE A 201 -19.79 -17.30 -17.03
N ASN A 202 -19.62 -17.04 -15.74
CA ASN A 202 -20.67 -16.48 -14.90
C ASN A 202 -20.39 -14.99 -14.69
N TYR A 203 -21.38 -14.15 -14.98
CA TYR A 203 -21.27 -12.71 -14.85
C TYR A 203 -22.13 -12.24 -13.67
N GLN A 204 -21.54 -11.40 -12.82
CA GLN A 204 -22.26 -10.74 -11.75
C GLN A 204 -22.04 -9.23 -11.86
N GLY A 205 -23.13 -8.50 -12.05
CA GLY A 205 -23.11 -7.04 -12.06
C GLY A 205 -23.04 -6.45 -10.65
N THR A 206 -22.35 -5.31 -10.51
CA THR A 206 -22.35 -4.52 -9.28
C THR A 206 -23.63 -3.71 -9.17
N SER A 207 -24.12 -3.53 -7.93
CA SER A 207 -25.29 -2.70 -7.65
C SER A 207 -25.01 -1.23 -7.98
N LEU A 208 -26.03 -0.52 -8.48
CA LEU A 208 -25.93 0.92 -8.70
C LEU A 208 -25.62 1.70 -7.40
N LYS A 209 -26.05 1.19 -6.24
CA LYS A 209 -25.77 1.80 -4.93
C LYS A 209 -24.29 1.74 -4.54
N ALA A 210 -23.52 0.83 -5.14
CA ALA A 210 -22.09 0.71 -4.91
C ALA A 210 -21.27 1.68 -5.79
N ARG A 211 -21.92 2.46 -6.67
CA ARG A 211 -21.26 3.38 -7.58
C ARG A 211 -21.33 4.79 -7.01
N HIS A 212 -20.23 5.23 -6.43
CA HIS A 212 -20.11 6.58 -5.93
C HIS A 212 -19.83 7.53 -7.09
N THR A 213 -20.31 8.77 -6.93
CA THR A 213 -20.11 9.85 -7.90
C THR A 213 -19.19 10.94 -7.33
N VAL A 214 -18.97 10.91 -6.02
CA VAL A 214 -18.13 11.83 -5.26
C VAL A 214 -17.26 11.04 -4.29
N ALA A 215 -15.97 11.33 -4.28
CA ALA A 215 -15.00 10.81 -3.32
C ALA A 215 -14.50 11.93 -2.40
N LEU A 216 -14.63 11.72 -1.09
CA LEU A 216 -14.11 12.57 -0.03
C LEU A 216 -12.85 11.91 0.52
N VAL A 217 -11.68 12.36 0.04
CA VAL A 217 -10.39 11.75 0.35
C VAL A 217 -9.70 12.54 1.46
N THR A 218 -9.56 11.94 2.63
CA THR A 218 -8.83 12.53 3.75
C THR A 218 -7.33 12.31 3.57
N TRP A 219 -6.54 13.39 3.69
CA TRP A 219 -5.07 13.40 3.57
C TRP A 219 -4.46 14.41 4.55
N ASN A 220 -3.14 14.37 4.77
CA ASN A 220 -2.46 15.25 5.72
C ASN A 220 -1.83 16.45 4.99
N ASP A 221 -2.27 17.67 5.25
CA ASP A 221 -1.85 18.87 4.51
C ASP A 221 -0.60 19.54 5.13
N PRO A 222 0.58 19.52 4.47
CA PRO A 222 1.78 20.17 5.00
C PRO A 222 1.63 21.68 5.20
N SER A 223 0.81 22.35 4.37
CA SER A 223 0.55 23.79 4.49
C SER A 223 -0.26 24.14 5.75
N GLN A 224 -0.98 23.17 6.29
CA GLN A 224 -1.78 23.27 7.52
C GLN A 224 -1.15 22.47 8.67
N GLN A 225 0.18 22.38 8.71
CA GLN A 225 0.94 21.67 9.75
C GLN A 225 0.55 20.19 9.86
N TYR A 226 0.37 19.53 8.72
CA TYR A 226 -0.01 18.12 8.59
C TYR A 226 -1.36 17.75 9.23
N LYS A 227 -2.26 18.73 9.39
CA LYS A 227 -3.65 18.45 9.79
C LYS A 227 -4.38 17.66 8.71
N GLN A 228 -5.32 16.82 9.14
CA GLN A 228 -6.19 16.08 8.22
C GLN A 228 -7.16 17.02 7.53
N VAL A 229 -7.15 17.01 6.22
CA VAL A 229 -8.02 17.80 5.33
C VAL A 229 -8.67 16.83 4.34
N VAL A 230 -9.86 17.19 3.87
CA VAL A 230 -10.61 16.39 2.88
C VAL A 230 -10.46 17.04 1.50
N GLU A 231 -9.90 16.31 0.55
CA GLU A 231 -9.98 16.66 -0.87
C GLU A 231 -11.31 16.13 -1.42
N TYR A 232 -12.07 17.04 -2.05
CA TYR A 232 -13.32 16.72 -2.70
C TYR A 232 -13.06 16.41 -4.18
N VAL A 233 -13.40 15.20 -4.63
CA VAL A 233 -13.30 14.78 -6.02
C VAL A 233 -14.68 14.36 -6.50
N GLN A 234 -15.12 14.87 -7.65
CA GLN A 234 -16.40 14.49 -8.26
C GLN A 234 -16.22 14.16 -9.74
N ASP A 235 -17.06 13.25 -10.22
CA ASP A 235 -17.26 13.04 -11.65
C ASP A 235 -18.58 13.69 -12.07
N ASP A 236 -18.49 14.82 -12.76
CA ASP A 236 -19.66 15.63 -13.16
C ASP A 236 -20.65 14.85 -14.04
N ALA A 237 -20.15 13.95 -14.90
CA ALA A 237 -20.99 13.16 -15.79
C ALA A 237 -21.78 12.10 -14.99
N LEU A 238 -21.13 11.47 -14.00
CA LEU A 238 -21.79 10.52 -13.11
C LEU A 238 -22.75 11.22 -12.15
N VAL A 239 -22.40 12.39 -11.63
CA VAL A 239 -23.29 13.20 -10.78
C VAL A 239 -24.54 13.60 -11.56
N ALA A 240 -24.41 14.04 -12.81
CA ALA A 240 -25.55 14.38 -13.66
C ALA A 240 -26.47 13.18 -13.92
N LYS A 241 -25.92 11.97 -13.97
CA LYS A 241 -26.67 10.74 -14.29
C LYS A 241 -27.30 10.06 -13.07
N TYR A 242 -26.59 10.03 -11.94
CA TYR A 242 -26.98 9.23 -10.76
C TYR A 242 -27.20 10.08 -9.50
N GLY A 243 -26.98 11.38 -9.57
CA GLY A 243 -26.98 12.26 -8.41
C GLY A 243 -25.72 12.12 -7.56
N VAL A 244 -25.74 12.72 -6.37
CA VAL A 244 -24.58 12.75 -5.47
C VAL A 244 -24.60 11.51 -4.56
N VAL A 245 -23.64 10.62 -4.75
CA VAL A 245 -23.39 9.43 -3.93
C VAL A 245 -21.95 9.50 -3.44
N LYS A 246 -21.76 9.62 -2.12
CA LYS A 246 -20.46 9.97 -1.52
C LYS A 246 -19.74 8.76 -0.94
N ALA A 247 -18.51 8.54 -1.37
CA ALA A 247 -17.54 7.68 -0.70
C ALA A 247 -16.67 8.51 0.23
N GLN A 248 -16.41 8.03 1.44
CA GLN A 248 -15.45 8.62 2.36
C GLN A 248 -14.28 7.66 2.53
N VAL A 249 -13.07 8.18 2.35
CA VAL A 249 -11.87 7.36 2.36
C VAL A 249 -10.68 8.15 2.87
N THR A 250 -9.71 7.46 3.43
CA THR A 250 -8.47 8.07 3.95
C THR A 250 -7.31 7.58 3.11
N ALA A 251 -6.63 8.51 2.44
CA ALA A 251 -5.38 8.22 1.72
C ALA A 251 -4.25 8.10 2.75
N MET A 252 -3.99 6.88 3.19
CA MET A 252 -2.95 6.59 4.17
C MET A 252 -1.57 7.08 3.69
N GLY A 253 -0.85 7.80 4.56
CA GLY A 253 0.51 8.27 4.28
C GLY A 253 0.60 9.38 3.22
N CYS A 254 -0.55 9.90 2.76
CA CYS A 254 -0.62 10.90 1.72
C CYS A 254 -0.43 12.31 2.31
N THR A 255 0.56 13.02 1.80
CA THR A 255 0.85 14.43 2.15
C THR A 255 0.82 15.36 0.93
N SER A 256 0.31 14.87 -0.20
CA SER A 256 0.10 15.68 -1.39
C SER A 256 -1.38 15.72 -1.74
N ARG A 257 -1.87 16.94 -2.01
CA ARG A 257 -3.20 17.17 -2.55
C ARG A 257 -3.40 16.47 -3.89
N GLY A 258 -2.39 16.48 -4.76
CA GLY A 258 -2.45 15.85 -6.09
C GLY A 258 -2.61 14.34 -5.99
N GLN A 259 -1.83 13.69 -5.11
CA GLN A 259 -1.95 12.26 -4.83
C GLN A 259 -3.34 11.92 -4.26
N ALA A 260 -3.86 12.72 -3.32
CA ALA A 260 -5.21 12.54 -2.78
C ALA A 260 -6.30 12.68 -3.87
N HIS A 261 -6.15 13.68 -4.76
CA HIS A 261 -7.05 13.87 -5.89
C HIS A 261 -7.04 12.67 -6.85
N ARG A 262 -5.85 12.19 -7.25
CA ARG A 262 -5.70 10.98 -8.08
C ARG A 262 -6.26 9.74 -7.41
N TRP A 263 -6.17 9.64 -6.08
CA TRP A 263 -6.75 8.55 -5.31
C TRP A 263 -8.28 8.56 -5.43
N GLY A 264 -8.91 9.73 -5.27
CA GLY A 264 -10.35 9.89 -5.46
C GLY A 264 -10.82 9.60 -6.88
N GLN A 265 -10.09 10.07 -7.89
CA GLN A 265 -10.38 9.77 -9.29
C GLN A 265 -10.28 8.27 -9.58
N TRP A 266 -9.24 7.60 -9.07
CA TRP A 266 -9.08 6.16 -9.22
C TRP A 266 -10.26 5.41 -8.61
N LEU A 267 -10.69 5.76 -7.39
CA LEU A 267 -11.85 5.13 -6.76
C LEU A 267 -13.11 5.25 -7.64
N LEU A 268 -13.42 6.47 -8.11
CA LEU A 268 -14.60 6.73 -8.93
C LEU A 268 -14.53 6.02 -10.29
N TYR A 269 -13.36 6.00 -10.93
CA TYR A 269 -13.16 5.33 -12.21
C TYR A 269 -13.24 3.81 -12.07
N THR A 270 -12.61 3.23 -11.05
CA THR A 270 -12.69 1.80 -10.77
C THR A 270 -14.14 1.38 -10.55
N GLU A 271 -14.89 2.06 -9.68
CA GLU A 271 -16.29 1.71 -9.42
C GLU A 271 -17.21 1.87 -10.64
N ASN A 272 -16.93 2.85 -11.51
CA ASN A 272 -17.75 3.12 -12.68
C ASN A 272 -17.40 2.24 -13.90
N LEU A 273 -16.14 1.83 -14.05
CA LEU A 273 -15.68 0.99 -15.15
C LEU A 273 -15.77 -0.50 -14.81
N GLU A 274 -15.43 -0.90 -13.59
CA GLU A 274 -15.45 -2.29 -13.11
C GLU A 274 -16.84 -2.67 -12.60
N THR A 275 -17.80 -2.68 -13.52
CA THR A 275 -19.22 -2.92 -13.20
C THR A 275 -19.61 -4.39 -13.15
N GLU A 276 -18.71 -5.29 -13.55
CA GLU A 276 -19.00 -6.70 -13.72
C GLU A 276 -17.85 -7.57 -13.22
N ALA A 277 -18.18 -8.58 -12.42
CA ALA A 277 -17.26 -9.63 -12.03
C ALA A 277 -17.52 -10.88 -12.89
N ILE A 278 -16.45 -11.49 -13.40
CA ILE A 278 -16.51 -12.73 -14.18
C ILE A 278 -15.95 -13.87 -13.34
N SER A 279 -16.71 -14.96 -13.21
CA SER A 279 -16.31 -16.18 -12.50
C SER A 279 -16.38 -17.38 -13.41
N PHE A 280 -15.27 -18.10 -13.55
CA PHE A 280 -15.16 -19.30 -14.36
C PHE A 280 -14.16 -20.28 -13.73
N LYS A 281 -14.19 -21.54 -14.17
CA LYS A 281 -13.22 -22.55 -13.77
C LYS A 281 -12.27 -22.82 -14.93
N ALA A 282 -10.97 -22.69 -14.71
CA ALA A 282 -9.95 -23.01 -15.71
C ALA A 282 -9.36 -24.39 -15.45
N SER A 283 -8.80 -25.00 -16.50
CA SER A 283 -7.94 -26.20 -16.38
C SER A 283 -6.56 -25.82 -15.79
N LEU A 284 -5.65 -26.79 -15.74
CA LEU A 284 -4.22 -26.61 -15.39
C LEU A 284 -3.57 -25.42 -16.12
N ASP A 285 -4.07 -25.05 -17.29
CA ASP A 285 -3.65 -23.89 -18.07
C ASP A 285 -3.73 -22.56 -17.31
N GLY A 286 -4.53 -22.45 -16.24
CA GLY A 286 -4.62 -21.24 -15.41
C GLY A 286 -3.73 -21.24 -14.16
N THR A 287 -2.97 -22.31 -13.91
CA THR A 287 -2.27 -22.51 -12.61
C THR A 287 -1.15 -21.52 -12.36
N PHE A 288 -0.56 -20.95 -13.42
CA PHE A 288 0.52 -19.97 -13.29
C PHE A 288 0.02 -18.54 -12.97
N LEU A 289 -1.29 -18.31 -12.99
CA LEU A 289 -1.86 -17.00 -12.68
C LEU A 289 -1.70 -16.70 -11.20
N THR A 290 -1.19 -15.51 -10.91
CA THR A 290 -1.10 -14.96 -9.57
C THR A 290 -2.16 -13.89 -9.36
N PRO A 291 -2.57 -13.62 -8.10
CA PRO A 291 -3.41 -12.47 -7.78
C PRO A 291 -2.87 -11.18 -8.40
N GLY A 292 -3.76 -10.41 -9.05
CA GLY A 292 -3.41 -9.19 -9.79
C GLY A 292 -2.90 -9.39 -11.22
N ALA A 293 -2.80 -10.63 -11.72
CA ALA A 293 -2.49 -10.88 -13.12
C ALA A 293 -3.63 -10.40 -14.02
N ILE A 294 -3.30 -9.62 -15.05
CA ILE A 294 -4.26 -9.18 -16.06
C ILE A 294 -4.53 -10.34 -17.03
N ILE A 295 -5.80 -10.65 -17.25
CA ILE A 295 -6.25 -11.69 -18.18
C ILE A 295 -7.21 -11.10 -19.20
N GLN A 296 -7.26 -11.72 -20.38
CA GLN A 296 -8.25 -11.42 -21.41
C GLN A 296 -9.32 -12.50 -21.40
N THR A 297 -10.59 -12.13 -21.58
CA THR A 297 -11.69 -13.08 -21.74
C THR A 297 -12.39 -12.84 -23.07
N SER A 298 -12.74 -13.94 -23.75
CA SER A 298 -13.38 -13.95 -25.06
C SER A 298 -14.57 -14.91 -25.04
N ASP A 299 -15.67 -14.48 -24.41
CA ASP A 299 -16.94 -15.23 -24.39
C ASP A 299 -17.78 -14.89 -25.63
N PRO A 300 -18.13 -15.88 -26.50
CA PRO A 300 -19.01 -15.68 -27.64
C PRO A 300 -20.38 -15.09 -27.28
N ASN A 301 -20.93 -15.40 -26.10
CA ASN A 301 -22.22 -14.88 -25.66
C ASN A 301 -22.19 -13.36 -25.42
N ARG A 302 -21.01 -12.82 -25.07
CA ARG A 302 -20.79 -11.38 -24.90
C ARG A 302 -20.29 -10.71 -26.18
N ALA A 303 -19.36 -11.35 -26.87
CA ALA A 303 -18.73 -10.79 -28.06
C ALA A 303 -19.63 -10.88 -29.31
N GLY A 304 -20.69 -11.71 -29.29
CA GLY A 304 -21.55 -11.98 -30.44
C GLY A 304 -20.90 -12.82 -31.54
N ALA A 305 -19.61 -13.15 -31.39
CA ALA A 305 -18.85 -14.01 -32.29
C ALA A 305 -17.81 -14.81 -31.50
N ARG A 306 -17.57 -16.06 -31.92
CA ARG A 306 -16.56 -16.90 -31.30
C ARG A 306 -15.18 -16.53 -31.83
N MET A 307 -14.38 -15.83 -31.01
CA MET A 307 -13.04 -15.35 -31.37
C MET A 307 -11.90 -16.26 -30.86
N GLY A 308 -12.16 -17.55 -30.66
CA GLY A 308 -11.13 -18.50 -30.21
C GLY A 308 -11.60 -19.96 -30.16
N GLY A 309 -10.66 -20.90 -30.16
CA GLY A 309 -10.92 -22.34 -30.18
C GLY A 309 -9.66 -23.16 -29.94
N ARG A 310 -9.84 -24.48 -29.87
CA ARG A 310 -8.76 -25.46 -29.72
C ARG A 310 -8.50 -26.17 -31.05
N VAL A 311 -7.24 -26.36 -31.40
CA VAL A 311 -6.85 -27.26 -32.48
C VAL A 311 -6.97 -28.68 -31.96
N LEU A 312 -7.88 -29.47 -32.56
CA LEU A 312 -8.09 -30.88 -32.23
C LEU A 312 -7.16 -31.80 -33.03
N GLY A 313 -6.73 -31.37 -34.20
CA GLY A 313 -5.84 -32.14 -35.05
C GLY A 313 -5.33 -31.32 -36.21
N ILE A 314 -4.19 -31.75 -36.73
CA ILE A 314 -3.56 -31.22 -37.93
C ILE A 314 -3.44 -32.40 -38.91
N SER A 315 -3.83 -32.20 -40.17
CA SER A 315 -3.67 -33.23 -41.19
C SER A 315 -2.19 -33.55 -41.42
N PRO A 316 -1.86 -34.77 -41.89
CA PRO A 316 -0.46 -35.17 -42.11
C PRO A 316 0.30 -34.31 -43.13
N ASP A 317 -0.41 -33.67 -44.04
CA ASP A 317 0.15 -32.74 -45.03
C ASP A 317 0.32 -31.30 -44.49
N GLY A 318 -0.14 -31.03 -43.25
CA GLY A 318 -0.08 -29.71 -42.61
C GLY A 318 -1.03 -28.65 -43.20
N LEU A 319 -1.90 -29.03 -44.14
CA LEU A 319 -2.74 -28.09 -44.90
C LEU A 319 -4.14 -27.91 -44.31
N THR A 320 -4.58 -28.83 -43.43
CA THR A 320 -5.92 -28.81 -42.85
C THR A 320 -5.83 -28.83 -41.33
N LEU A 321 -6.52 -27.90 -40.68
CA LEU A 321 -6.66 -27.82 -39.24
C LEU A 321 -8.08 -28.21 -38.84
N THR A 322 -8.20 -29.17 -37.93
CA THR A 322 -9.47 -29.52 -37.30
C THR A 322 -9.60 -28.70 -36.03
N LEU A 323 -10.59 -27.81 -35.98
CA LEU A 323 -10.90 -27.00 -34.81
C LEU A 323 -12.03 -27.65 -34.00
N ASP A 324 -12.09 -27.33 -32.71
CA ASP A 324 -13.17 -27.72 -31.81
C ASP A 324 -14.53 -27.06 -32.13
N SER A 325 -14.55 -26.15 -33.10
CA SER A 325 -15.76 -25.49 -33.59
C SER A 325 -15.56 -24.84 -34.96
N ALA A 326 -16.67 -24.45 -35.59
CA ALA A 326 -16.64 -23.69 -36.84
C ALA A 326 -15.93 -22.35 -36.64
N ALA A 327 -14.98 -22.04 -37.53
CA ALA A 327 -14.33 -20.73 -37.55
C ALA A 327 -15.37 -19.63 -37.87
N PRO A 328 -15.26 -18.44 -37.25
CA PRO A 328 -16.11 -17.31 -37.60
C PRO A 328 -15.94 -16.93 -39.09
N SER A 329 -16.94 -16.33 -39.72
CA SER A 329 -16.84 -15.92 -41.12
C SER A 329 -15.88 -14.73 -41.30
N GLY A 330 -14.79 -14.90 -42.04
CA GLY A 330 -13.79 -13.84 -42.30
C GLY A 330 -12.56 -14.33 -43.06
N SER A 331 -11.79 -13.41 -43.65
CA SER A 331 -10.59 -13.71 -44.44
C SER A 331 -9.32 -13.70 -43.57
N GLY A 332 -8.92 -14.88 -43.08
CA GLY A 332 -7.63 -15.14 -42.43
C GLY A 332 -7.69 -15.31 -40.91
N PHE A 333 -7.19 -16.44 -40.40
CA PHE A 333 -7.04 -16.71 -38.96
C PHE A 333 -5.56 -16.94 -38.64
N THR A 334 -5.05 -16.28 -37.61
CA THR A 334 -3.73 -16.58 -37.05
C THR A 334 -3.90 -17.62 -35.95
N VAL A 335 -3.35 -18.80 -36.16
CA VAL A 335 -3.31 -19.87 -35.15
C VAL A 335 -1.98 -19.75 -34.41
N GLN A 336 -2.04 -19.45 -33.12
CA GLN A 336 -0.87 -19.58 -32.25
C GLN A 336 -0.89 -20.99 -31.64
N VAL A 337 0.10 -21.79 -32.04
CA VAL A 337 0.39 -23.11 -31.48
C VAL A 337 1.46 -22.95 -30.42
#